data_AF-A0A7F5RLZ1-F1
#
_entry.id   AF-A0A7F5RLZ1-F1
#
_cell.length_a   1.000
_cell.length_b   1.000
_cell.length_c   1.000
_cell.angle_alpha   90.00
_cell.angle_beta   90.00
_cell.angle_gamma   90.00
#
_symmetry.space_group_name_H-M   'P 1'
#
loop_
_entity.id
_entity.type
_entity.pdbx_description
1 polymer ?
#
loop_
_entity_poly.entity_id
_entity_poly.type
_entity_poly.pdbx_seq_one_letter_code
_entity_poly.pdbx_strand_id
1 'polypeptide(L)'
;MEPKKRTTGQSEGDDTASNLEAQNVQKSPNNKKARLFSAKEFRTKLKTAERKEALVNFLNICSKENGEFAIKEYLDKGGNCLELLQLLDSDLESSHCVIFNLVNHILLQIISNHPTLHSQNLEACKFLLSTNFPLINKMLSFGSITEERKSILKLLATFVTFSNSLGREILQNINFNVGNLQVLSKQTGEKDSVRSAFIK
;
A
#
# COMPACT_ATOMS: atom_id res chain seq x y z
N MET A 1 -47.02 27.11 -66.59
CA MET A 1 -46.15 28.07 -67.31
C MET A 1 -44.71 27.73 -66.97
N GLU A 2 -44.05 27.00 -67.87
CA GLU A 2 -42.59 27.03 -68.06
C GLU A 2 -42.16 28.41 -68.60
N PRO A 3 -40.89 28.88 -68.53
CA PRO A 3 -39.69 28.10 -68.94
C PRO A 3 -38.29 28.44 -68.34
N LYS A 4 -37.33 27.52 -68.62
CA LYS A 4 -35.90 27.71 -69.05
C LYS A 4 -34.94 28.51 -68.12
N LYS A 5 -33.64 28.23 -67.95
CA LYS A 5 -32.61 27.51 -68.75
C LYS A 5 -31.31 27.36 -67.90
N ARG A 6 -30.54 26.30 -68.18
CA ARG A 6 -29.11 26.07 -67.80
C ARG A 6 -28.17 27.17 -68.32
N THR A 7 -27.05 27.39 -67.62
CA THR A 7 -25.70 27.54 -68.24
C THR A 7 -24.57 27.12 -67.29
N THR A 8 -23.67 26.29 -67.82
CA THR A 8 -22.39 25.80 -67.32
C THR A 8 -21.29 26.86 -67.45
N GLY A 9 -20.30 26.88 -66.57
CA GLY A 9 -19.09 27.70 -66.71
C GLY A 9 -17.93 27.09 -65.92
N GLN A 10 -16.94 26.59 -66.64
CA GLN A 10 -15.72 25.94 -66.17
C GLN A 10 -14.57 26.92 -66.45
N SER A 11 -13.67 27.17 -65.48
CA SER A 11 -12.33 27.70 -65.76
C SER A 11 -11.32 27.19 -64.74
N GLU A 12 -10.31 26.49 -65.23
CA GLU A 12 -9.07 26.10 -64.56
C GLU A 12 -8.00 27.20 -64.66
N GLY A 13 -7.00 27.15 -63.77
CA GLY A 13 -5.76 27.94 -63.77
C GLY A 13 -5.79 29.11 -62.77
N ASP A 14 -4.77 29.44 -61.99
CA ASP A 14 -3.35 29.06 -61.95
C ASP A 14 -2.76 29.59 -60.62
N ASP A 15 -1.60 29.06 -60.23
CA ASP A 15 -0.83 29.27 -59.01
C ASP A 15 -0.56 30.74 -58.64
N THR A 16 -0.61 31.09 -57.34
CA THR A 16 0.50 31.75 -56.61
C THR A 16 0.24 31.98 -55.12
N ALA A 17 1.35 32.02 -54.38
CA ALA A 17 1.54 31.81 -52.96
C ALA A 17 1.15 32.95 -52.00
N SER A 18 1.26 32.60 -50.70
CA SER A 18 1.45 33.46 -49.50
C SER A 18 0.15 33.96 -48.86
N ASN A 19 -0.06 34.04 -47.54
CA ASN A 19 0.80 33.83 -46.37
C ASN A 19 -0.14 33.78 -45.13
N LEU A 20 0.30 33.07 -44.09
CA LEU A 20 -0.02 33.30 -42.66
C LEU A 20 -1.48 33.54 -42.24
N GLU A 21 -2.05 32.57 -41.51
CA GLU A 21 -2.67 32.92 -40.23
C GLU A 21 -2.59 31.75 -39.23
N ALA A 22 -2.19 32.12 -38.02
CA ALA A 22 -1.70 31.26 -36.98
C ALA A 22 -2.84 30.45 -36.33
N GLN A 23 -2.65 29.13 -36.23
CA GLN A 23 -3.26 28.35 -35.16
C GLN A 23 -2.16 27.73 -34.31
N ASN A 24 -1.66 28.56 -33.41
CA ASN A 24 -0.94 28.13 -32.22
C ASN A 24 -1.94 27.34 -31.36
N VAL A 25 -2.04 26.02 -31.60
CA VAL A 25 -2.69 25.10 -30.68
C VAL A 25 -1.82 25.06 -29.44
N GLN A 26 -2.15 25.98 -28.53
CA GLN A 26 -1.63 26.09 -27.19
C GLN A 26 -1.95 24.76 -26.49
N LYS A 27 -1.04 23.80 -26.62
CA LYS A 27 -1.02 22.58 -25.79
C LYS A 27 -0.99 23.08 -24.35
N SER A 28 -2.14 23.00 -23.72
CA SER A 28 -2.30 23.22 -22.30
C SER A 28 -1.22 22.41 -21.60
N PRO A 29 -0.37 23.00 -20.75
CA PRO A 29 0.56 22.22 -19.95
C PRO A 29 -0.29 21.26 -19.13
N ASN A 30 -0.19 19.98 -19.50
CA ASN A 30 -0.84 18.90 -18.79
C ASN A 30 -0.25 18.93 -17.38
N ASN A 31 -0.95 19.56 -16.44
CA ASN A 31 -0.62 19.60 -15.02
C ASN A 31 -0.78 18.17 -14.49
N LYS A 32 0.16 17.30 -14.86
CA LYS A 32 0.38 16.02 -14.21
C LYS A 32 0.82 16.37 -12.81
N LYS A 33 -0.13 16.36 -11.87
CA LYS A 33 0.15 16.36 -10.44
C LYS A 33 1.32 15.41 -10.23
N ALA A 34 2.40 15.91 -9.63
CA ALA A 34 3.60 15.10 -9.40
C ALA A 34 3.16 13.79 -8.74
N ARG A 35 3.49 12.66 -9.39
CA ARG A 35 3.02 11.35 -8.94
C ARG A 35 3.69 11.08 -7.60
N LEU A 36 2.90 11.12 -6.51
CA LEU A 36 3.38 11.05 -5.12
C LEU A 36 4.05 9.71 -4.78
N PHE A 37 3.79 8.66 -5.56
CA PHE A 37 4.35 7.32 -5.38
C PHE A 37 4.54 6.62 -6.72
N SER A 38 5.60 5.81 -6.82
CA SER A 38 5.88 4.94 -7.96
C SER A 38 6.19 3.54 -7.45
N ALA A 39 5.26 2.60 -7.61
CA ALA A 39 5.44 1.23 -7.11
C ALA A 39 6.64 0.54 -7.75
N LYS A 40 6.92 0.83 -9.03
CA LYS A 40 8.09 0.29 -9.75
C LYS A 40 9.40 0.76 -9.13
N GLU A 41 9.49 2.06 -8.81
CA GLU A 41 10.68 2.64 -8.18
C GLU A 41 10.86 2.10 -6.76
N PHE A 42 9.78 2.08 -5.98
CA PHE A 42 9.78 1.50 -4.64
C PHE A 42 10.31 0.06 -4.62
N ARG A 43 9.73 -0.82 -5.45
CA ARG A 43 10.16 -2.23 -5.56
C ARG A 43 11.60 -2.39 -6.05
N THR A 44 12.10 -1.44 -6.85
CA THR A 44 13.51 -1.41 -7.24
C THR A 44 14.39 -1.05 -6.04
N LYS A 45 14.03 -0.01 -5.28
CA LYS A 45 14.73 0.42 -4.06
C LYS A 45 14.75 -0.64 -2.95
N LEU A 46 13.74 -1.52 -2.89
CA LEU A 46 13.75 -2.66 -1.96
C LEU A 46 14.95 -3.60 -2.18
N LYS A 47 15.54 -3.61 -3.37
CA LYS A 47 16.68 -4.45 -3.74
C LYS A 47 18.03 -3.74 -3.59
N THR A 48 18.05 -2.47 -3.20
CA THR A 48 19.27 -1.67 -3.06
C THR A 48 19.57 -1.35 -1.59
N ALA A 49 20.64 -0.61 -1.34
CA ALA A 49 20.99 -0.11 0.00
C ALA A 49 19.97 0.91 0.53
N GLU A 50 19.13 1.50 -0.34
CA GLU A 50 18.10 2.49 0.03
C GLU A 50 16.82 1.83 0.59
N ARG A 51 16.80 0.50 0.74
CA ARG A 51 15.64 -0.28 1.20
C ARG A 51 14.97 0.32 2.44
N LYS A 52 15.75 0.63 3.48
CA LYS A 52 15.22 1.15 4.75
C LYS A 52 14.49 2.48 4.55
N GLU A 53 15.10 3.39 3.82
CA GLU A 53 14.51 4.69 3.51
C GLU A 53 13.24 4.53 2.65
N ALA A 54 13.28 3.64 1.65
CA ALA A 54 12.13 3.35 0.80
C ALA A 54 10.93 2.81 1.60
N LEU A 55 11.17 1.91 2.57
CA LEU A 55 10.12 1.38 3.45
C LEU A 55 9.50 2.47 4.32
N VAL A 56 10.33 3.31 4.95
CA VAL A 56 9.85 4.42 5.79
C VAL A 56 9.04 5.42 4.97
N ASN A 57 9.54 5.80 3.80
CA ASN A 57 8.85 6.71 2.89
C ASN A 57 7.50 6.13 2.44
N PHE A 58 7.45 4.84 2.12
CA PHE A 58 6.21 4.19 1.74
C PHE A 58 5.20 4.12 2.89
N LEU A 59 5.66 3.82 4.12
CA LEU A 59 4.79 3.82 5.30
C LEU A 59 4.20 5.21 5.57
N ASN A 60 5.03 6.25 5.46
CA ASN A 60 4.61 7.63 5.61
C ASN A 60 3.56 8.03 4.56
N ILE A 61 3.62 7.48 3.34
CA ILE A 61 2.60 7.70 2.31
C ILE A 61 1.32 6.93 2.67
N CYS A 62 1.43 5.66 3.07
CA CYS A 62 0.29 4.81 3.44
C CYS A 62 -0.50 5.36 4.64
N SER A 63 0.17 6.09 5.53
CA SER A 63 -0.44 6.64 6.76
C SER A 63 -1.15 7.98 6.54
N LYS A 64 -1.07 8.58 5.34
CA LYS A 64 -1.71 9.85 5.01
C LYS A 64 -3.10 9.65 4.42
N GLU A 65 -3.90 10.72 4.44
CA GLU A 65 -5.12 10.84 3.64
C GLU A 65 -4.72 10.63 2.17
N ASN A 66 -5.27 9.60 1.49
CA ASN A 66 -4.87 9.07 0.17
C ASN A 66 -3.81 7.95 0.14
N GLY A 67 -3.40 7.39 1.28
CA GLY A 67 -2.48 6.23 1.33
C GLY A 67 -2.99 5.01 0.56
N GLU A 68 -4.30 4.86 0.45
CA GLU A 68 -4.96 3.80 -0.32
C GLU A 68 -4.53 3.75 -1.80
N PHE A 69 -4.27 4.90 -2.44
CA PHE A 69 -3.84 4.93 -3.85
C PHE A 69 -2.44 4.37 -4.01
N ALA A 70 -1.54 4.63 -3.05
CA ALA A 70 -0.19 4.10 -3.07
C ALA A 70 -0.19 2.58 -2.84
N ILE A 71 -1.01 2.10 -1.89
CA ILE A 71 -1.20 0.66 -1.65
C ILE A 71 -1.79 0.00 -2.89
N LYS A 72 -2.83 0.59 -3.49
CA LYS A 72 -3.43 0.07 -4.72
C LYS A 72 -2.41 0.01 -5.85
N GLU A 73 -1.62 1.06 -6.07
CA GLU A 73 -0.57 1.06 -7.10
C GLU A 73 0.47 -0.03 -6.83
N TYR A 74 0.87 -0.23 -5.56
CA TYR A 74 1.78 -1.29 -5.16
C TYR A 74 1.23 -2.68 -5.52
N LEU A 75 -0.02 -2.97 -5.15
CA LEU A 75 -0.71 -4.21 -5.47
C LEU A 75 -0.89 -4.42 -6.98
N ASP A 76 -1.32 -3.38 -7.71
CA ASP A 76 -1.51 -3.41 -9.17
C ASP A 76 -0.20 -3.69 -9.93
N LYS A 77 0.96 -3.39 -9.32
CA LYS A 77 2.28 -3.71 -9.86
C LYS A 77 2.85 -5.04 -9.35
N GLY A 78 2.01 -5.91 -8.79
CA GLY A 78 2.39 -7.25 -8.33
C GLY A 78 3.09 -7.28 -6.97
N GLY A 79 3.09 -6.17 -6.24
CA GLY A 79 3.45 -6.14 -4.83
C GLY A 79 2.45 -6.93 -3.99
N ASN A 80 2.90 -7.48 -2.86
CA ASN A 80 2.07 -8.27 -1.95
C ASN A 80 2.70 -8.34 -0.56
N CYS A 81 1.97 -8.85 0.44
CA CYS A 81 2.49 -8.95 1.80
C CYS A 81 3.74 -9.83 1.89
N LEU A 82 3.82 -10.93 1.12
CA LEU A 82 4.97 -11.85 1.17
C LEU A 82 6.27 -11.15 0.75
N GLU A 83 6.24 -10.29 -0.27
CA GLU A 83 7.42 -9.51 -0.71
C GLU A 83 7.99 -8.65 0.43
N LEU A 84 7.14 -8.06 1.27
CA LEU A 84 7.57 -7.27 2.42
C LEU A 84 8.02 -8.15 3.59
N LEU A 85 7.33 -9.25 3.84
CA LEU A 85 7.63 -10.19 4.93
C LEU A 85 8.98 -10.89 4.72
N GLN A 86 9.36 -11.17 3.48
CA GLN A 86 10.69 -11.70 3.14
C GLN A 86 11.84 -10.74 3.47
N LEU A 87 11.55 -9.46 3.77
CA LEU A 87 12.56 -8.50 4.19
C LEU A 87 12.88 -8.59 5.69
N LEU A 88 12.12 -9.37 6.47
CA LEU A 88 12.38 -9.61 7.90
C LEU A 88 13.63 -10.47 8.12
N ASP A 89 13.96 -11.35 7.17
CA ASP A 89 15.15 -12.20 7.23
C ASP A 89 16.47 -11.43 6.99
N SER A 90 16.43 -10.10 6.91
CA SER A 90 17.61 -9.24 6.72
C SER A 90 18.04 -8.57 8.03
N ASP A 91 19.33 -8.26 8.18
CA ASP A 91 19.98 -7.64 9.38
C ASP A 91 19.41 -6.27 9.82
N LEU A 92 18.28 -5.84 9.27
CA LEU A 92 17.62 -4.57 9.53
C LEU A 92 16.56 -4.72 10.61
N GLU A 93 16.93 -5.15 11.83
CA GLU A 93 15.98 -5.27 12.95
C GLU A 93 15.20 -3.96 13.17
N SER A 94 15.85 -2.81 12.95
CA SER A 94 15.24 -1.48 13.01
C SER A 94 14.09 -1.23 12.01
N SER A 95 13.85 -2.14 11.06
CA SER A 95 12.77 -2.03 10.06
C SER A 95 11.58 -2.95 10.35
N HIS A 96 11.63 -3.82 11.36
CA HIS A 96 10.55 -4.77 11.65
C HIS A 96 9.20 -4.06 11.89
N CYS A 97 9.19 -3.02 12.73
CA CYS A 97 7.99 -2.20 12.96
C CYS A 97 7.42 -1.61 11.65
N VAL A 98 8.31 -1.11 10.79
CA VAL A 98 7.91 -0.49 9.51
C VAL A 98 7.26 -1.54 8.60
N ILE A 99 7.88 -2.73 8.49
CA ILE A 99 7.37 -3.84 7.68
C ILE A 99 6.00 -4.30 8.22
N PHE A 100 5.87 -4.52 9.52
CA PHE A 100 4.61 -4.96 10.13
C PHE A 100 3.49 -3.93 9.98
N ASN A 101 3.79 -2.64 10.14
CA ASN A 101 2.82 -1.57 9.89
C ASN A 101 2.40 -1.51 8.41
N LEU A 102 3.33 -1.67 7.47
CA LEU A 102 3.01 -1.72 6.04
C LEU A 102 2.13 -2.92 5.68
N VAL A 103 2.47 -4.11 6.18
CA VAL A 103 1.64 -5.31 5.97
C VAL A 103 0.25 -5.11 6.56
N ASN A 104 0.15 -4.49 7.74
CA ASN A 104 -1.14 -4.15 8.35
C ASN A 104 -1.99 -3.24 7.45
N HIS A 105 -1.41 -2.16 6.90
CA HIS A 105 -2.10 -1.27 5.97
C HIS A 105 -2.58 -2.00 4.71
N ILE A 106 -1.72 -2.85 4.13
CA ILE A 106 -2.05 -3.62 2.93
C ILE A 106 -3.20 -4.60 3.19
N LEU A 107 -3.16 -5.33 4.31
CA LEU A 107 -4.22 -6.29 4.65
C LEU A 107 -5.56 -5.61 4.90
N LEU A 108 -5.59 -4.48 5.60
CA LEU A 108 -6.82 -3.68 5.78
C LEU A 108 -7.39 -3.21 4.43
N GLN A 109 -6.51 -2.82 3.49
CA GLN A 109 -6.93 -2.44 2.14
C GLN A 109 -7.47 -3.64 1.35
N ILE A 110 -6.88 -4.82 1.50
CA ILE A 110 -7.35 -6.05 0.85
C ILE A 110 -8.72 -6.46 1.38
N ILE A 111 -8.90 -6.44 2.71
CA ILE A 111 -10.19 -6.73 3.37
C ILE A 111 -11.29 -5.82 2.81
N SER A 112 -10.99 -4.53 2.66
CA SER A 112 -11.99 -3.53 2.29
C SER A 112 -12.27 -3.50 0.79
N ASN A 113 -11.24 -3.64 -0.06
CA ASN A 113 -11.30 -3.22 -1.46
C ASN A 113 -10.79 -4.25 -2.49
N HIS A 114 -10.12 -5.34 -2.07
CA HIS A 114 -9.51 -6.30 -3.00
C HIS A 114 -9.71 -7.77 -2.58
N PRO A 115 -10.96 -8.26 -2.50
CA PRO A 115 -11.24 -9.62 -2.03
C PRO A 115 -10.58 -10.72 -2.89
N THR A 116 -10.30 -10.44 -4.17
CA THR A 116 -9.60 -11.37 -5.07
C THR A 116 -8.16 -11.66 -4.64
N LEU A 117 -7.52 -10.74 -3.91
CA LEU A 117 -6.15 -10.90 -3.39
C LEU A 117 -6.12 -11.59 -2.02
N HIS A 118 -7.28 -11.94 -1.46
CA HIS A 118 -7.40 -12.49 -0.11
C HIS A 118 -6.62 -13.80 0.05
N SER A 119 -6.85 -14.79 -0.82
CA SER A 119 -6.20 -16.11 -0.71
C SER A 119 -4.68 -16.04 -0.77
N GLN A 120 -4.11 -15.22 -1.65
CA GLN A 120 -2.67 -15.07 -1.78
C GLN A 120 -2.06 -14.45 -0.51
N ASN A 121 -2.72 -13.45 0.05
CA ASN A 121 -2.20 -12.77 1.24
C ASN A 121 -2.51 -13.56 2.53
N LEU A 122 -3.50 -14.45 2.52
CA LEU A 122 -3.71 -15.43 3.60
C LEU A 122 -2.51 -16.37 3.74
N GLU A 123 -2.00 -16.89 2.63
CA GLU A 123 -0.79 -17.74 2.65
C GLU A 123 0.44 -16.96 3.11
N ALA A 124 0.56 -15.68 2.74
CA ALA A 124 1.62 -14.81 3.26
C ALA A 124 1.53 -14.63 4.78
N CYS A 125 0.31 -14.49 5.34
CA CYS A 125 0.10 -14.39 6.78
C CYS A 125 0.48 -15.70 7.50
N LYS A 126 0.08 -16.85 6.95
CA LYS A 126 0.47 -18.17 7.47
C LYS A 126 1.99 -18.34 7.46
N PHE A 127 2.65 -17.94 6.36
CA PHE A 127 4.10 -17.96 6.26
C PHE A 127 4.77 -17.11 7.35
N LEU A 128 4.25 -15.91 7.64
CA LEU A 128 4.78 -15.09 8.73
C LEU A 128 4.66 -15.83 10.06
N LEU A 129 3.49 -16.40 10.37
CA LEU A 129 3.29 -17.13 11.62
C LEU A 129 4.26 -18.32 11.69
N SER A 130 4.34 -19.15 10.66
CA SER A 130 5.21 -20.34 10.68
C SER A 130 6.69 -20.02 10.84
N THR A 131 7.18 -18.94 10.21
CA THR A 131 8.63 -18.67 10.09
C THR A 131 9.14 -17.67 11.12
N ASN A 132 8.31 -16.68 11.49
CA ASN A 132 8.73 -15.54 12.30
C ASN A 132 8.09 -15.51 13.69
N PHE A 133 7.54 -16.64 14.14
CA PHE A 133 6.95 -16.76 15.48
C PHE A 133 7.88 -16.31 16.63
N PRO A 134 9.19 -16.65 16.63
CA PRO A 134 10.13 -16.15 17.63
C PRO A 134 10.24 -14.63 17.67
N LEU A 135 10.24 -13.97 16.50
CA LEU A 135 10.27 -12.51 16.39
C LEU A 135 8.98 -11.88 16.93
N ILE A 136 7.82 -12.47 16.62
CA ILE A 136 6.52 -12.03 17.13
C ILE A 136 6.52 -12.09 18.68
N ASN A 137 6.98 -13.21 19.24
CA ASN A 137 7.10 -13.36 20.69
C ASN A 137 8.12 -12.37 21.31
N LYS A 138 9.26 -12.12 20.65
CA LYS A 138 10.24 -11.09 21.07
C LYS A 138 9.57 -9.71 21.14
N MET A 139 8.85 -9.31 20.11
CA MET A 139 8.19 -7.99 20.04
C MET A 139 6.99 -7.86 20.99
N LEU A 140 6.35 -8.96 21.38
CA LEU A 140 5.30 -8.96 22.42
C LEU A 140 5.82 -9.00 23.85
N SER A 141 7.10 -9.32 24.04
CA SER A 141 7.67 -9.52 25.37
C SER A 141 7.74 -8.23 26.19
N PHE A 142 7.86 -8.36 27.51
CA PHE A 142 8.09 -7.21 28.39
C PHE A 142 9.30 -6.35 27.99
N GLY A 143 10.36 -6.98 27.45
CA GLY A 143 11.61 -6.30 27.09
C GLY A 143 11.56 -5.48 25.79
N SER A 144 10.50 -5.61 24.99
CA SER A 144 10.35 -4.83 23.76
C SER A 144 9.95 -3.37 24.05
N ILE A 145 10.13 -2.50 23.06
CA ILE A 145 9.66 -1.12 23.17
C ILE A 145 8.16 -1.02 22.86
N THR A 146 7.51 0.05 23.31
CA THR A 146 6.06 0.25 23.12
C THR A 146 5.65 0.26 21.65
N GLU A 147 6.48 0.82 20.77
CA GLU A 147 6.22 0.85 19.34
C GLU A 147 6.16 -0.56 18.72
N GLU A 148 7.09 -1.44 19.09
CA GLU A 148 7.13 -2.84 18.65
C GLU A 148 5.85 -3.58 19.07
N ARG A 149 5.49 -3.48 20.36
CA ARG A 149 4.25 -4.08 20.89
C ARG A 149 3.02 -3.56 20.16
N LYS A 150 2.93 -2.25 19.94
CA LYS A 150 1.79 -1.63 19.27
C LYS A 150 1.67 -2.09 17.83
N SER A 151 2.79 -2.12 17.10
CA SER A 151 2.82 -2.57 15.70
C SER A 151 2.39 -4.02 15.57
N ILE A 152 2.95 -4.93 16.38
CA ILE A 152 2.62 -6.35 16.29
C ILE A 152 1.19 -6.64 16.76
N LEU A 153 0.69 -5.98 17.82
CA LEU A 153 -0.70 -6.15 18.25
C LEU A 153 -1.69 -5.68 17.18
N LYS A 154 -1.42 -4.57 16.48
CA LYS A 154 -2.24 -4.11 15.34
C LYS A 154 -2.26 -5.16 14.22
N LEU A 155 -1.09 -5.69 13.87
CA LEU A 155 -0.98 -6.72 12.83
C LEU A 155 -1.75 -7.99 13.20
N LEU A 156 -1.60 -8.49 14.44
CA LEU A 156 -2.31 -9.68 14.92
C LEU A 156 -3.83 -9.47 14.97
N ALA A 157 -4.29 -8.29 15.39
CA ALA A 157 -5.70 -7.93 15.33
C ALA A 157 -6.25 -7.96 13.89
N THR A 158 -5.46 -7.42 12.95
CA THR A 158 -5.80 -7.49 11.52
C THR A 158 -5.79 -8.93 11.01
N PHE A 159 -4.88 -9.81 11.44
CA PHE A 159 -4.86 -11.22 11.05
C PHE A 159 -6.13 -11.95 11.50
N VAL A 160 -6.57 -11.73 12.74
CA VAL A 160 -7.84 -12.30 13.26
C VAL A 160 -9.02 -11.83 12.41
N THR A 161 -9.02 -10.55 12.01
CA THR A 161 -10.05 -9.97 11.13
C THR A 161 -9.97 -10.53 9.70
N PHE A 162 -8.75 -10.82 9.22
CA PHE A 162 -8.49 -11.34 7.89
C PHE A 162 -8.95 -12.80 7.74
N SER A 163 -8.75 -13.63 8.77
CA SER A 163 -9.23 -15.02 8.79
C SER A 163 -9.32 -15.61 10.20
N ASN A 164 -10.44 -16.29 10.48
CA ASN A 164 -10.63 -17.08 11.70
C ASN A 164 -9.57 -18.19 11.89
N SER A 165 -9.00 -18.73 10.81
CA SER A 165 -7.95 -19.75 10.91
C SER A 165 -6.66 -19.17 11.51
N LEU A 166 -6.29 -17.94 11.10
CA LEU A 166 -5.12 -17.24 11.64
C LEU A 166 -5.34 -16.92 13.12
N GLY A 167 -6.55 -16.54 13.51
CA GLY A 167 -6.86 -16.30 14.91
C GLY A 167 -6.64 -17.53 15.80
N ARG A 168 -7.02 -18.72 15.32
CA ARG A 168 -6.74 -19.99 16.04
C ARG A 168 -5.25 -20.27 16.15
N GLU A 169 -4.51 -20.10 15.07
CA GLU A 169 -3.06 -20.32 15.03
C GLU A 169 -2.30 -19.36 15.97
N ILE A 170 -2.71 -18.10 16.01
CA ILE A 170 -2.21 -17.09 16.94
C ILE A 170 -2.43 -17.53 18.39
N LEU A 171 -3.66 -17.91 18.75
CA LEU A 171 -3.99 -18.32 20.12
C LEU A 171 -3.27 -19.59 20.56
N GLN A 172 -2.95 -20.49 19.64
CA GLN A 172 -2.24 -21.73 19.94
C GLN A 172 -0.74 -21.53 20.18
N ASN A 173 -0.13 -20.56 19.51
CA ASN A 173 1.32 -20.45 19.45
C ASN A 173 1.88 -19.21 20.19
N ILE A 174 1.09 -18.15 20.38
CA ILE A 174 1.56 -16.95 21.10
C ILE A 174 1.70 -17.25 22.59
N ASN A 175 2.89 -16.96 23.11
CA ASN A 175 3.16 -17.09 24.54
C ASN A 175 2.61 -15.88 25.31
N PHE A 176 1.32 -15.95 25.62
CA PHE A 176 0.64 -15.02 26.51
C PHE A 176 0.93 -15.35 27.98
N ASN A 177 2.20 -15.28 28.38
CA ASN A 177 2.52 -15.39 29.80
C ASN A 177 1.89 -14.22 30.59
N VAL A 178 1.66 -14.45 31.89
CA VAL A 178 0.95 -13.49 32.75
C VAL A 178 1.64 -12.12 32.78
N GLY A 179 2.98 -12.08 32.77
CA GLY A 179 3.74 -10.83 32.77
C GLY A 179 3.54 -10.01 31.49
N ASN A 180 3.60 -10.65 30.33
CA ASN A 180 3.34 -10.01 29.04
C ASN A 180 1.88 -9.52 29.00
N LEU A 181 0.92 -10.32 29.45
CA LEU A 181 -0.49 -9.92 29.49
C LEU A 181 -0.74 -8.69 30.38
N GLN A 182 -0.11 -8.62 31.56
CA GLN A 182 -0.23 -7.45 32.43
C GLN A 182 0.26 -6.17 31.74
N VAL A 183 1.36 -6.26 31.00
CA VAL A 183 1.95 -5.11 30.29
C VAL A 183 1.11 -4.71 29.08
N LEU A 184 0.66 -5.69 28.30
CA LEU A 184 -0.15 -5.46 27.09
C LEU A 184 -1.57 -4.98 27.43
N SER A 185 -2.11 -5.32 28.60
CA SER A 185 -3.44 -4.92 29.04
C SER A 185 -3.50 -3.54 29.70
N LYS A 186 -2.35 -2.99 30.10
CA LYS A 186 -2.28 -1.70 30.79
C LYS A 186 -2.76 -0.57 29.88
N GLN A 187 -3.69 0.25 30.38
CA GLN A 187 -4.12 1.45 29.67
C GLN A 187 -2.98 2.47 29.63
N THR A 188 -2.61 2.90 28.43
CA THR A 188 -1.54 3.87 28.20
C THR A 188 -2.07 5.27 27.91
N GLY A 189 -3.38 5.44 27.68
CA GLY A 189 -3.98 6.73 27.29
C GLY A 189 -3.58 7.20 25.88
N GLU A 190 -2.84 6.39 25.13
CA GLU A 190 -2.39 6.75 23.77
C GLU A 190 -3.55 6.80 22.77
N LYS A 191 -3.50 7.80 21.89
CA LYS A 191 -4.27 7.78 20.64
C LYS A 191 -3.83 6.57 19.80
N ASP A 192 -4.80 5.93 19.14
CA ASP A 192 -4.61 4.74 18.30
C ASP A 192 -4.17 3.45 19.04
N SER A 193 -4.62 3.29 20.28
CA SER A 193 -4.52 2.01 20.98
C SER A 193 -5.29 0.92 20.23
N VAL A 194 -4.78 -0.31 20.19
CA VAL A 194 -5.54 -1.46 19.65
C VAL A 194 -6.87 -1.61 20.42
N ARG A 195 -6.88 -1.28 21.71
CA ARG A 195 -8.08 -1.32 22.55
C ARG A 195 -9.22 -0.45 22.01
N SER A 196 -8.93 0.75 21.49
CA SER A 196 -9.98 1.64 20.96
C SER A 196 -10.58 1.14 19.65
N ALA A 197 -9.95 0.19 18.96
CA ALA A 197 -10.54 -0.45 17.79
C ALA A 197 -11.61 -1.50 18.17
N PHE A 198 -11.59 -2.02 19.41
CA PHE A 198 -12.46 -3.12 19.85
C PHE A 198 -13.42 -2.77 21.00
N ILE A 199 -13.10 -1.74 21.79
CA ILE A 199 -13.92 -1.31 22.94
C ILE A 199 -14.42 0.10 22.65
N LYS A 200 -15.70 0.20 22.28
CA LYS A 200 -16.46 1.45 22.17
C LYS A 200 -17.23 1.72 23.45
#